data_AF-A0A3B0PFI0-F1
#
_entry.id   AF-A0A3B0PFI0-F1
#
_cell.length_a   1.000
_cell.length_b   1.000
_cell.length_c   1.000
_cell.angle_alpha   90.00
_cell.angle_beta   90.00
_cell.angle_gamma   90.00
#
_symmetry.space_group_name_H-M   'P 1'
#
loop_
_entity.id
_entity.type
_entity.pdbx_description
1 polymer ?
#
loop_
_entity_poly.entity_id
_entity_poly.type
_entity_poly.pdbx_seq_one_letter_code
_entity_poly.pdbx_strand_id
1 'polypeptide(L)'
;MNEAEGKKVIELAKNNLNKYEKIIILVFNIKQQEYLVNKIFGNEPLLEKALMTEKIVLKNIENIQGDEADLVIMSVVYDKNTALYNTYVARKGGKNALNVAISRAKEKIFVVKSIYSYDIEINERSTADMIMFKEWLEFLDLSLTKQKNYLDKVEDFLATKIIAIPEDLKFKVDVLTELKSLLTDPDFEFQSNYSIGTKTIDIVLINKINNKLVQGFILDNFSYGNNYRDYLIFKDNINFLISKKYPIITISEIKW
;
A
#
# COMPACT_ATOMS: atom_id res chain seq x y z
N MET A 1 11.49 -10.87 -21.01
CA MET A 1 10.63 -9.68 -21.14
C MET A 1 9.19 -10.14 -21.08
N ASN A 2 8.28 -9.27 -20.65
CA ASN A 2 6.87 -9.58 -20.54
C ASN A 2 6.06 -8.55 -21.34
N GLU A 3 5.63 -8.93 -22.54
CA GLU A 3 4.94 -8.01 -23.45
C GLU A 3 3.58 -7.56 -22.93
N ALA A 4 2.86 -8.44 -22.22
CA ALA A 4 1.54 -8.14 -21.67
C ALA A 4 1.64 -7.05 -20.60
N GLU A 5 2.57 -7.19 -19.66
CA GLU A 5 2.86 -6.14 -18.68
C GLU A 5 3.31 -4.84 -19.37
N GLY A 6 4.20 -4.95 -20.36
CA GLY A 6 4.72 -3.77 -21.06
C GLY A 6 3.64 -2.99 -21.80
N LYS A 7 2.69 -3.67 -22.46
CA LYS A 7 1.50 -3.03 -23.06
C LYS A 7 0.66 -2.31 -22.00
N LYS A 8 0.46 -2.94 -20.82
CA LYS A 8 -0.33 -2.33 -19.75
C LYS A 8 0.35 -1.11 -19.14
N VAL A 9 1.68 -1.13 -19.00
CA VAL A 9 2.47 0.02 -18.55
C VAL A 9 2.33 1.21 -19.49
N ILE A 10 2.40 0.99 -20.81
CA ILE A 10 2.20 2.04 -21.82
C ILE A 10 0.79 2.63 -21.71
N GLU A 11 -0.23 1.78 -21.59
CA GLU A 11 -1.61 2.23 -21.40
C GLU A 11 -1.77 3.10 -20.14
N LEU A 12 -1.20 2.66 -19.00
CA LEU A 12 -1.25 3.42 -17.75
C LEU A 12 -0.50 4.75 -17.85
N ALA A 13 0.67 4.77 -18.49
CA ALA A 13 1.42 6.00 -18.70
C ALA A 13 0.62 7.02 -19.52
N LYS A 14 -0.02 6.58 -20.62
CA LYS A 14 -0.86 7.44 -21.46
C LYS A 14 -2.06 8.02 -20.70
N ASN A 15 -2.78 7.16 -19.96
CA ASN A 15 -3.98 7.56 -19.23
C ASN A 15 -3.71 8.53 -18.08
N ASN A 16 -2.46 8.64 -17.64
CA ASN A 16 -2.06 9.45 -16.50
C ASN A 16 -1.11 10.61 -16.88
N LEU A 17 -0.73 10.74 -18.15
CA LEU A 17 0.20 11.77 -18.63
C LEU A 17 -0.25 13.21 -18.34
N ASN A 18 -1.56 13.45 -18.39
CA ASN A 18 -2.15 14.77 -18.11
C ASN A 18 -2.53 14.97 -16.64
N LYS A 19 -2.41 13.92 -15.80
CA LYS A 19 -2.84 13.96 -14.39
C LYS A 19 -1.69 14.24 -13.43
N TYR A 20 -0.48 13.84 -13.81
CA TYR A 20 0.72 13.94 -12.99
C TYR A 20 1.79 14.73 -13.74
N GLU A 21 2.58 15.50 -13.02
CA GLU A 21 3.64 16.33 -13.61
C GLU A 21 4.89 15.50 -13.88
N LYS A 22 5.22 14.59 -12.97
CA LYS A 22 6.35 13.67 -13.13
C LYS A 22 5.91 12.22 -12.93
N ILE A 23 6.31 11.35 -13.85
CA ILE A 23 6.02 9.91 -13.82
C ILE A 23 7.33 9.14 -13.94
N ILE A 24 7.56 8.18 -13.03
CA ILE A 24 8.63 7.20 -13.19
C ILE A 24 8.02 5.88 -13.65
N ILE A 25 8.50 5.36 -14.78
CA ILE A 25 8.26 3.98 -15.17
C ILE A 25 9.45 3.16 -14.67
N LEU A 26 9.18 2.26 -13.73
CA LEU A 26 10.19 1.41 -13.12
C LEU A 26 10.04 -0.03 -13.63
N VAL A 27 11.13 -0.62 -14.11
CA VAL A 27 11.15 -2.02 -14.55
C VAL A 27 12.14 -2.84 -13.75
N PHE A 28 11.78 -4.10 -13.48
CA PHE A 28 12.62 -4.99 -12.66
C PHE A 28 13.67 -5.73 -13.50
N ASN A 29 13.60 -5.62 -14.83
CA ASN A 29 14.50 -6.30 -15.76
C ASN A 29 14.90 -5.35 -16.92
N ILE A 30 16.19 -5.33 -17.27
CA ILE A 30 16.72 -4.46 -18.33
C ILE A 30 16.13 -4.76 -19.71
N LYS A 31 15.85 -6.02 -20.03
CA LYS A 31 15.22 -6.41 -21.31
C LYS A 31 13.80 -5.83 -21.43
N GLN A 32 13.10 -5.64 -20.31
CA GLN A 32 11.81 -4.95 -20.32
C GLN A 32 11.98 -3.46 -20.57
N GLN A 33 13.04 -2.86 -20.03
CA GLN A 33 13.37 -1.46 -20.29
C GLN A 33 13.56 -1.22 -21.79
N GLU A 34 14.43 -2.02 -22.42
CA GLU A 34 14.72 -1.95 -23.85
C GLU A 34 13.46 -2.14 -24.69
N TYR A 35 12.62 -3.12 -24.33
CA TYR A 35 11.33 -3.33 -24.98
C TYR A 35 10.43 -2.09 -24.90
N LEU A 36 10.30 -1.48 -23.72
CA LEU A 36 9.47 -0.29 -23.54
C LEU A 36 10.01 0.92 -24.30
N VAL A 37 11.33 1.15 -24.27
CA VAL A 37 11.99 2.20 -25.08
C VAL A 37 11.63 2.00 -26.55
N ASN A 38 11.95 0.84 -27.12
CA ASN A 38 11.72 0.56 -28.53
C ASN A 38 10.23 0.69 -28.92
N LYS A 39 9.32 0.26 -28.04
CA LYS A 39 7.89 0.36 -28.29
C LYS A 39 7.39 1.80 -28.26
N ILE A 40 7.89 2.61 -27.32
CA ILE A 40 7.50 4.01 -27.15
C ILE A 40 8.00 4.86 -28.33
N PHE A 41 9.30 4.82 -28.62
CA PHE A 41 9.90 5.56 -29.74
C PHE A 41 9.37 5.11 -31.11
N GLY A 42 8.87 3.88 -31.23
CA GLY A 42 8.33 3.36 -32.50
C GLY A 42 6.84 3.64 -32.73
N ASN A 43 6.02 3.80 -31.69
CA ASN A 43 4.56 3.75 -31.82
C ASN A 43 3.79 4.76 -30.96
N GLU A 44 4.44 5.51 -30.05
CA GLU A 44 3.74 6.33 -29.06
C GLU A 44 4.33 7.77 -28.98
N PRO A 45 4.00 8.65 -29.94
CA PRO A 45 4.60 9.99 -30.04
C PRO A 45 4.42 10.86 -28.79
N LEU A 46 3.30 10.70 -28.08
CA LEU A 46 3.03 11.44 -26.85
C LEU A 46 3.95 11.03 -25.70
N LEU A 47 4.19 9.72 -25.55
CA LEU A 47 5.09 9.20 -24.52
C LEU A 47 6.55 9.47 -24.88
N GLU A 48 6.89 9.39 -26.16
CA GLU A 48 8.21 9.76 -26.67
C GLU A 48 8.54 11.21 -26.31
N LYS A 49 7.64 12.15 -26.62
CA LYS A 49 7.81 13.56 -26.23
C LYS A 49 7.97 13.70 -24.71
N ALA A 50 7.16 12.98 -23.93
CA ALA A 50 7.23 13.03 -22.47
C ALA A 50 8.55 12.47 -21.90
N LEU A 51 9.15 11.47 -22.55
CA LEU A 51 10.50 10.98 -22.24
C LEU A 51 11.55 12.04 -22.56
N MET A 52 11.45 12.71 -23.72
CA MET A 52 12.39 13.75 -24.13
C MET A 52 12.35 14.99 -23.25
N THR A 53 11.17 15.34 -22.71
CA THR A 53 11.01 16.47 -21.78
C THR A 53 11.21 16.07 -20.31
N GLU A 54 11.70 14.85 -20.03
CA GLU A 54 11.90 14.28 -18.69
C GLU A 54 10.64 14.25 -17.79
N LYS A 55 9.46 14.42 -18.40
CA LYS A 55 8.16 14.27 -17.72
C LYS A 55 7.93 12.81 -17.34
N ILE A 56 8.33 11.90 -18.23
CA ILE A 56 8.44 10.48 -17.94
C ILE A 56 9.92 10.12 -17.83
N VAL A 57 10.28 9.37 -16.81
CA VAL A 57 11.61 8.78 -16.68
C VAL A 57 11.47 7.26 -16.62
N LEU A 58 12.16 6.55 -17.50
CA LEU A 58 12.20 5.09 -17.50
C LEU A 58 13.48 4.59 -16.83
N LYS A 59 13.37 3.80 -15.77
CA LYS A 59 14.50 3.30 -14.98
C LYS A 59 14.37 1.81 -14.68
N ASN A 60 15.52 1.17 -14.49
CA ASN A 60 15.61 -0.15 -13.88
C ASN A 60 15.64 0.00 -12.33
N ILE A 61 15.05 -0.95 -11.60
CA ILE A 61 15.17 -1.06 -10.15
C ILE A 61 16.61 -1.07 -9.64
N GLU A 62 17.59 -1.52 -10.43
CA GLU A 62 19.01 -1.45 -10.06
C GLU A 62 19.56 -0.01 -10.03
N ASN A 63 18.98 0.87 -10.84
CA ASN A 63 19.47 2.23 -11.10
C ASN A 63 18.58 3.32 -10.49
N ILE A 64 17.59 2.93 -9.67
CA ILE A 64 16.64 3.87 -9.07
C ILE A 64 17.24 4.48 -7.81
N GLN A 65 17.72 5.73 -7.91
CA GLN A 65 18.26 6.49 -6.80
C GLN A 65 17.98 7.98 -7.00
N GLY A 66 17.62 8.70 -5.93
CA GLY A 66 17.46 10.16 -5.94
C GLY A 66 16.27 10.74 -6.73
N ASP A 67 15.75 9.99 -7.71
CA ASP A 67 14.62 10.41 -8.55
C ASP A 67 13.27 10.11 -7.89
N GLU A 68 12.52 11.15 -7.53
CA GLU A 68 11.13 11.04 -7.08
C GLU A 68 10.16 11.54 -8.16
N ALA A 69 8.91 11.06 -8.11
CA ALA A 69 7.83 11.42 -9.02
C ALA A 69 6.46 11.35 -8.32
N ASP A 70 5.47 12.05 -8.88
CA ASP A 70 4.11 12.04 -8.34
C ASP A 70 3.50 10.64 -8.52
N LEU A 71 3.75 10.03 -9.68
CA LEU A 71 3.32 8.69 -10.03
C LEU A 71 4.50 7.77 -10.33
N VAL A 72 4.51 6.58 -9.74
CA VAL A 72 5.40 5.48 -10.16
C VAL A 72 4.58 4.35 -10.77
N ILE A 73 4.99 3.88 -11.95
CA ILE A 73 4.41 2.71 -12.62
C ILE A 73 5.47 1.62 -12.67
N MET A 74 5.28 0.55 -11.90
CA MET A 74 6.21 -0.57 -11.80
C MET A 74 5.79 -1.73 -12.73
N SER A 75 6.74 -2.31 -13.46
CA SER A 75 6.60 -3.61 -14.14
C SER A 75 7.50 -4.62 -13.47
N VAL A 76 6.89 -5.67 -12.89
CA VAL A 76 7.62 -6.73 -12.18
C VAL A 76 8.30 -7.70 -13.15
N VAL A 77 7.75 -7.88 -14.35
CA VAL A 77 8.28 -8.67 -15.48
C VAL A 77 8.31 -10.18 -15.26
N TYR A 78 8.47 -10.63 -14.02
CA TYR A 78 8.56 -12.04 -13.66
C TYR A 78 7.19 -12.72 -13.74
N ASP A 79 7.22 -13.98 -14.14
CA ASP A 79 6.09 -14.90 -14.19
C ASP A 79 6.41 -16.19 -13.41
N LYS A 80 5.44 -17.10 -13.33
CA LYS A 80 5.60 -18.40 -12.67
C LYS A 80 6.73 -19.29 -13.21
N ASN A 81 7.22 -19.03 -14.44
CA ASN A 81 8.29 -19.81 -15.06
C ASN A 81 9.67 -19.16 -14.88
N THR A 82 9.70 -17.96 -14.31
CA THR A 82 10.93 -17.20 -14.13
C THR A 82 11.77 -17.81 -13.01
N ALA A 83 13.03 -18.10 -13.29
CA ALA A 83 14.00 -18.52 -12.28
C ALA A 83 14.36 -17.34 -11.34
N LEU A 84 13.53 -17.13 -10.30
CA LEU A 84 13.61 -15.96 -9.42
C LEU A 84 14.95 -15.81 -8.69
N TYR A 85 15.62 -16.91 -8.35
CA TYR A 85 16.92 -16.88 -7.66
C TYR A 85 18.00 -16.07 -8.39
N ASN A 86 17.89 -15.91 -9.72
CA ASN A 86 18.84 -15.14 -10.53
C ASN A 86 18.41 -13.69 -10.75
N THR A 87 17.29 -13.26 -10.17
CA THR A 87 16.76 -11.90 -10.33
C THR A 87 17.40 -10.93 -9.36
N TYR A 88 17.42 -9.65 -9.71
CA TYR A 88 18.01 -8.62 -8.85
C TYR A 88 17.32 -8.51 -7.50
N VAL A 89 16.00 -8.65 -7.47
CA VAL A 89 15.20 -8.52 -6.24
C VAL A 89 15.42 -9.68 -5.27
N ALA A 90 15.85 -10.84 -5.75
CA ALA A 90 16.11 -12.03 -4.93
C ALA A 90 17.57 -12.17 -4.47
N ARG A 91 18.49 -11.33 -4.96
CA ARG A 91 19.90 -11.32 -4.53
C ARG A 91 20.18 -10.21 -3.53
N LYS A 92 21.35 -10.28 -2.88
CA LYS A 92 21.78 -9.32 -1.85
C LYS A 92 21.61 -7.87 -2.32
N GLY A 93 20.81 -7.10 -1.58
CA GLY A 93 20.52 -5.70 -1.87
C GLY A 93 19.20 -5.47 -2.62
N GLY A 94 18.56 -6.54 -3.10
CA GLY A 94 17.26 -6.51 -3.75
C GLY A 94 16.18 -5.89 -2.87
N LYS A 95 16.15 -6.23 -1.57
CA LYS A 95 15.20 -5.63 -0.63
C LYS A 95 15.39 -4.12 -0.46
N ASN A 96 16.64 -3.66 -0.48
CA ASN A 96 16.95 -2.24 -0.32
C ASN A 96 16.51 -1.48 -1.57
N ALA A 97 16.76 -2.02 -2.75
CA ALA A 97 16.31 -1.42 -4.00
C ALA A 97 14.79 -1.42 -4.13
N LEU A 98 14.11 -2.47 -3.65
CA LEU A 98 12.65 -2.50 -3.57
C LEU A 98 12.11 -1.40 -2.65
N ASN A 99 12.71 -1.22 -1.46
CA ASN A 99 12.34 -0.13 -0.55
C ASN A 99 12.58 1.26 -1.17
N VAL A 100 13.70 1.43 -1.87
CA VAL A 100 13.99 2.68 -2.60
C VAL A 100 12.94 2.89 -3.70
N ALA A 101 12.64 1.87 -4.50
CA ALA A 101 11.63 1.92 -5.54
C ALA A 101 10.24 2.33 -5.03
N ILE A 102 9.79 1.74 -3.92
CA ILE A 102 8.49 2.03 -3.32
C ILE A 102 8.43 3.46 -2.80
N SER A 103 9.52 3.95 -2.20
CA SER A 103 9.60 5.33 -1.67
C SER A 103 9.75 6.42 -2.75
N ARG A 104 9.79 6.09 -4.05
CA ARG A 104 9.92 7.09 -5.12
C ARG A 104 8.62 7.81 -5.47
N ALA A 105 7.47 7.22 -5.13
CA ALA A 105 6.17 7.79 -5.43
C ALA A 105 5.72 8.75 -4.33
N LYS A 106 5.32 9.96 -4.71
CA LYS A 106 4.74 10.93 -3.77
C LYS A 106 3.24 10.72 -3.57
N GLU A 107 2.52 10.39 -4.63
CA GLU A 107 1.05 10.31 -4.58
C GLU A 107 0.54 8.90 -4.86
N LYS A 108 1.09 8.21 -5.87
CA LYS A 108 0.51 6.94 -6.33
C LYS A 108 1.53 5.98 -6.91
N ILE A 109 1.28 4.70 -6.67
CA ILE A 109 1.99 3.59 -7.31
C ILE A 109 0.99 2.74 -8.08
N PHE A 110 1.30 2.42 -9.34
CA PHE A 110 0.71 1.29 -10.05
C PHE A 110 1.73 0.17 -10.11
N VAL A 111 1.39 -1.03 -9.63
CA VAL A 111 2.22 -2.23 -9.81
C VAL A 111 1.55 -3.14 -10.84
N VAL A 112 2.26 -3.40 -11.93
CA VAL A 112 1.87 -4.33 -12.99
C VAL A 112 2.68 -5.61 -12.79
N LYS A 113 1.99 -6.72 -12.51
CA LYS A 113 2.61 -8.03 -12.26
C LYS A 113 1.84 -9.16 -12.91
N SER A 114 2.57 -10.22 -13.26
CA SER A 114 2.04 -11.49 -13.79
C SER A 114 2.47 -12.71 -12.98
N ILE A 115 3.08 -12.46 -11.82
CA ILE A 115 3.46 -13.45 -10.80
C ILE A 115 2.65 -13.22 -9.53
N TYR A 116 2.27 -14.30 -8.85
CA TYR A 116 1.64 -14.30 -7.54
C TYR A 116 2.60 -14.79 -6.47
N SER A 117 2.32 -14.43 -5.22
CA SER A 117 3.10 -14.88 -4.06
C SER A 117 3.23 -16.41 -3.97
N TYR A 118 2.16 -17.14 -4.29
CA TYR A 118 2.15 -18.61 -4.26
C TYR A 118 2.98 -19.25 -5.38
N ASP A 119 3.37 -18.49 -6.42
CA ASP A 119 4.29 -18.98 -7.45
C ASP A 119 5.75 -19.00 -6.95
N ILE A 120 6.02 -18.45 -5.75
CA ILE A 120 7.36 -18.39 -5.16
C ILE A 120 7.49 -19.45 -4.07
N GLU A 121 8.31 -20.47 -4.34
CA GLU A 121 8.69 -21.48 -3.36
C GLU A 121 9.87 -21.00 -2.49
N ILE A 122 9.69 -21.07 -1.18
CA ILE A 122 10.75 -20.77 -0.20
C ILE A 122 11.32 -22.09 0.33
N ASN A 123 12.65 -22.21 0.31
CA ASN A 123 13.37 -23.35 0.85
C ASN A 123 14.62 -22.88 1.62
N GLU A 124 15.42 -23.80 2.14
CA GLU A 124 16.62 -23.50 2.94
C GLU A 124 17.68 -22.65 2.21
N ARG A 125 17.64 -22.60 0.87
CA ARG A 125 18.55 -21.78 0.04
C ARG A 125 17.97 -20.41 -0.29
N SER A 126 16.72 -20.13 0.07
CA SER A 126 16.08 -18.85 -0.19
C SER A 126 16.74 -17.75 0.63
N THR A 127 17.09 -16.65 -0.03
CA THR A 127 17.70 -15.48 0.60
C THR A 127 16.65 -14.67 1.36
N ALA A 128 17.09 -13.86 2.31
CA ALA A 128 16.21 -12.90 2.98
C ALA A 128 15.56 -11.90 1.98
N ASP A 129 16.27 -11.52 0.92
CA ASP A 129 15.74 -10.67 -0.14
C ASP A 129 14.63 -11.37 -0.95
N MET A 130 14.76 -12.66 -1.23
CA MET A 130 13.70 -13.45 -1.88
C MET A 130 12.47 -13.62 -1.01
N ILE A 131 12.66 -13.86 0.30
CA ILE A 131 11.55 -13.94 1.27
C ILE A 131 10.81 -12.59 1.32
N MET A 132 11.55 -11.48 1.45
CA MET A 132 10.97 -10.13 1.45
C MET A 132 10.21 -9.82 0.14
N PHE A 133 10.74 -10.25 -1.01
CA PHE A 133 10.04 -10.09 -2.28
C PHE A 133 8.73 -10.89 -2.32
N LYS A 134 8.72 -12.12 -1.77
CA LYS A 134 7.49 -12.92 -1.63
C LYS A 134 6.49 -12.24 -0.71
N GLU A 135 6.89 -11.78 0.47
CA GLU A 135 6.04 -11.06 1.42
C GLU A 135 5.42 -9.80 0.79
N TRP A 136 6.21 -9.05 0.00
CA TRP A 136 5.68 -7.92 -0.75
C TRP A 136 4.63 -8.32 -1.78
N LEU A 137 4.82 -9.43 -2.51
CA LEU A 137 3.78 -9.96 -3.40
C LEU A 137 2.54 -10.43 -2.64
N GLU A 138 2.70 -11.05 -1.47
CA GLU A 138 1.58 -11.46 -0.61
C GLU A 138 0.73 -10.26 -0.22
N PHE A 139 1.36 -9.15 0.16
CA PHE A 139 0.67 -7.88 0.40
C PHE A 139 -0.09 -7.39 -0.83
N LEU A 140 0.55 -7.40 -2.01
CA LEU A 140 -0.07 -6.96 -3.26
C LEU A 140 -1.23 -7.85 -3.73
N ASP A 141 -1.22 -9.13 -3.36
CA ASP A 141 -2.27 -10.10 -3.69
C ASP A 141 -3.55 -9.90 -2.85
N LEU A 142 -3.47 -9.13 -1.76
CA LEU A 142 -4.62 -8.81 -0.93
C LEU A 142 -5.61 -7.89 -1.67
N SER A 143 -6.89 -7.98 -1.30
CA SER A 143 -7.90 -6.98 -1.70
C SER A 143 -7.53 -5.59 -1.19
N LEU A 144 -7.94 -4.53 -1.89
CA LEU A 144 -7.66 -3.14 -1.50
C LEU A 144 -8.06 -2.80 -0.05
N THR A 145 -9.18 -3.35 0.45
CA THR A 145 -9.59 -3.16 1.85
C THR A 145 -8.58 -3.76 2.82
N LYS A 146 -8.11 -4.98 2.53
CA LYS A 146 -7.09 -5.66 3.33
C LYS A 146 -5.71 -5.02 3.21
N GLN A 147 -5.36 -4.43 2.06
CA GLN A 147 -4.11 -3.67 1.92
C GLN A 147 -4.13 -2.40 2.79
N LYS A 148 -5.24 -1.65 2.78
CA LYS A 148 -5.43 -0.47 3.63
C LYS A 148 -5.37 -0.81 5.12
N ASN A 149 -5.93 -1.96 5.47
CA ASN A 149 -6.01 -2.45 6.83
C ASN A 149 -4.91 -3.48 7.15
N TYR A 150 -3.82 -3.51 6.36
CA TYR A 150 -2.79 -4.55 6.50
C TYR A 150 -2.13 -4.45 7.86
N LEU A 151 -1.82 -3.23 8.27
CA LEU A 151 -1.41 -2.86 9.61
C LEU A 151 -2.65 -2.54 10.46
N ASP A 152 -3.69 -3.37 10.51
CA ASP A 152 -4.73 -3.23 11.55
C ASP A 152 -4.76 -4.46 12.47
N LYS A 153 -3.98 -5.49 12.16
CA LYS A 153 -3.75 -6.65 13.02
C LYS A 153 -2.52 -6.42 13.88
N VAL A 154 -2.69 -6.47 15.20
CA VAL A 154 -1.64 -6.31 16.23
C VAL A 154 -0.40 -7.16 15.95
N GLU A 155 -0.57 -8.38 15.44
CA GLU A 155 0.54 -9.29 15.12
C GLU A 155 1.41 -8.78 13.94
N ASP A 156 0.81 -8.15 12.94
CA ASP A 156 1.52 -7.63 11.75
C ASP A 156 2.33 -6.36 12.08
N PHE A 157 1.90 -5.59 13.08
CA PHE A 157 2.66 -4.45 13.63
C PHE A 157 3.93 -4.87 14.37
N LEU A 158 3.86 -5.93 15.18
CA LEU A 158 5.01 -6.44 15.94
C LEU A 158 6.01 -7.18 15.03
N ALA A 159 5.51 -7.79 13.94
CA ALA A 159 6.34 -8.48 12.95
C ALA A 159 7.16 -7.51 12.09
N THR A 160 6.65 -6.32 11.82
CA THR A 160 7.38 -5.31 11.05
C THR A 160 8.32 -4.56 12.01
N LYS A 161 9.62 -4.86 11.97
CA LYS A 161 10.67 -4.07 12.66
C LYS A 161 10.77 -2.66 12.05
N ILE A 162 9.74 -1.82 12.22
CA ILE A 162 9.78 -0.42 11.81
C ILE A 162 10.43 0.38 12.94
N ILE A 163 11.50 1.06 12.56
CA ILE A 163 12.14 2.14 13.29
C ILE A 163 11.14 3.30 13.31
N ALA A 164 10.43 3.47 14.43
CA ALA A 164 9.35 4.44 14.66
C ALA A 164 8.00 4.11 13.99
N ILE A 165 7.06 3.60 14.80
CA ILE A 165 5.62 3.62 14.49
C ILE A 165 5.19 5.10 14.52
N PRO A 166 4.52 5.64 13.49
CA PRO A 166 3.92 6.97 13.55
C PRO A 166 3.07 7.12 14.83
N GLU A 167 3.19 8.22 15.57
CA GLU A 167 2.54 8.39 16.89
C GLU A 167 1.01 8.18 16.80
N ASP A 168 0.40 8.62 15.69
CA ASP A 168 -1.00 8.43 15.36
C ASP A 168 -1.41 6.95 15.20
N LEU A 169 -0.50 6.11 14.68
CA LEU A 169 -0.71 4.68 14.55
C LEU A 169 -0.50 3.96 15.89
N LYS A 170 0.45 4.43 16.71
CA LYS A 170 0.77 3.82 17.99
C LYS A 170 -0.44 3.82 18.92
N PHE A 171 -1.12 4.96 19.06
CA PHE A 171 -2.31 5.07 19.89
C PHE A 171 -3.42 4.09 19.44
N LYS A 172 -3.66 3.98 18.13
CA LYS A 172 -4.63 3.02 17.59
C LYS A 172 -4.27 1.58 17.91
N VAL A 173 -2.99 1.22 17.81
CA VAL A 173 -2.49 -0.13 18.13
C VAL A 173 -2.68 -0.44 19.61
N ASP A 174 -2.32 0.49 20.50
CA ASP A 174 -2.41 0.31 21.94
C ASP A 174 -3.87 0.06 22.35
N VAL A 175 -4.79 0.90 21.86
CA VAL A 175 -6.24 0.73 22.12
C VAL A 175 -6.76 -0.59 21.55
N LEU A 176 -6.43 -0.93 20.32
CA LEU A 176 -6.92 -2.15 19.68
C LEU A 176 -6.38 -3.42 20.35
N THR A 177 -5.15 -3.36 20.87
CA THR A 177 -4.53 -4.47 21.63
C THR A 177 -5.27 -4.71 22.94
N GLU A 178 -5.56 -3.65 23.69
CA GLU A 178 -6.30 -3.75 24.94
C GLU A 178 -7.75 -4.17 24.71
N LEU A 179 -8.42 -3.63 23.68
CA LEU A 179 -9.77 -4.06 23.32
C LEU A 179 -9.81 -5.56 22.97
N LYS A 180 -8.80 -6.08 22.27
CA LYS A 180 -8.68 -7.50 21.95
C LYS A 180 -8.38 -8.36 23.17
N SER A 181 -7.54 -7.90 24.11
CA SER A 181 -7.23 -8.65 25.33
C SER A 181 -8.47 -8.84 26.20
N LEU A 182 -9.39 -7.86 26.18
CA LEU A 182 -10.67 -7.90 26.88
C LEU A 182 -11.73 -8.75 26.15
N LEU A 183 -11.54 -9.07 24.87
CA LEU A 183 -12.49 -9.86 24.09
C LEU A 183 -12.15 -11.35 24.16
N THR A 184 -12.94 -12.08 24.94
CA THR A 184 -12.79 -13.54 25.10
C THR A 184 -13.72 -14.35 24.19
N ASP A 185 -14.73 -13.70 23.60
CA ASP A 185 -15.80 -14.36 22.86
C ASP A 185 -15.47 -14.46 21.35
N PRO A 186 -15.44 -15.68 20.78
CA PRO A 186 -15.10 -15.91 19.36
C PRO A 186 -16.16 -15.43 18.36
N ASP A 187 -17.37 -15.13 18.82
CA ASP A 187 -18.48 -14.68 17.97
C ASP A 187 -18.38 -13.20 17.61
N PHE A 188 -17.46 -12.48 18.22
CA PHE A 188 -17.21 -11.07 17.94
C PHE A 188 -15.82 -10.85 17.36
N GLU A 189 -15.69 -9.83 16.53
CA GLU A 189 -14.44 -9.45 15.90
C GLU A 189 -14.33 -7.93 15.81
N PHE A 190 -13.13 -7.42 16.09
CA PHE A 190 -12.82 -6.01 15.85
C PHE A 190 -12.41 -5.81 14.39
N GLN A 191 -13.04 -4.84 13.73
CA GLN A 191 -12.66 -4.36 12.41
C GLN A 191 -12.27 -2.89 12.50
N SER A 192 -11.20 -2.52 11.80
CA SER A 192 -10.73 -1.15 11.74
C SER A 192 -11.20 -0.43 10.47
N ASN A 193 -11.25 0.91 10.52
CA ASN A 193 -11.59 1.79 9.40
C ASN A 193 -12.95 1.45 8.75
N TYR A 194 -13.94 1.13 9.58
CA TYR A 194 -15.25 0.67 9.13
C TYR A 194 -16.06 1.80 8.51
N SER A 195 -16.52 1.62 7.28
CA SER A 195 -17.21 2.66 6.51
C SER A 195 -18.73 2.58 6.66
N ILE A 196 -19.34 3.70 7.05
CA ILE A 196 -20.80 3.89 7.13
C ILE A 196 -21.19 5.04 6.21
N GLY A 197 -21.60 4.71 4.99
CA GLY A 197 -21.88 5.70 3.95
C GLY A 197 -20.64 6.50 3.59
N THR A 198 -20.64 7.80 3.88
CA THR A 198 -19.51 8.71 3.66
C THR A 198 -18.62 8.93 4.90
N LYS A 199 -18.96 8.29 6.03
CA LYS A 199 -18.23 8.43 7.30
C LYS A 199 -17.48 7.14 7.60
N THR A 200 -16.42 7.24 8.39
CA THR A 200 -15.60 6.10 8.85
C THR A 200 -15.56 6.07 10.37
N ILE A 201 -15.51 4.87 10.93
CA ILE A 201 -15.28 4.61 12.36
C ILE A 201 -13.93 3.91 12.48
N ASP A 202 -13.10 4.33 13.42
CA ASP A 202 -11.72 3.86 13.54
C ASP A 202 -11.64 2.38 13.90
N ILE A 203 -12.44 1.93 14.87
CA ILE A 203 -12.54 0.53 15.29
C ILE A 203 -14.01 0.20 15.56
N VAL A 204 -14.50 -0.96 15.11
CA VAL A 204 -15.86 -1.45 15.42
C VAL A 204 -15.79 -2.89 15.90
N LEU A 205 -16.59 -3.21 16.91
CA LEU A 205 -16.90 -4.58 17.31
C LEU A 205 -18.10 -5.06 16.50
N ILE A 206 -17.91 -6.11 15.71
CA ILE A 206 -18.96 -6.74 14.91
C ILE A 206 -19.24 -8.12 15.47
N ASN A 207 -20.53 -8.47 15.55
CA ASN A 207 -20.94 -9.83 15.79
C ASN A 207 -20.94 -10.60 14.46
N LYS A 208 -20.13 -11.66 14.37
CA LYS A 208 -19.91 -12.43 13.14
C LYS A 208 -21.14 -13.23 12.69
N ILE A 209 -22.03 -13.57 13.61
CA ILE A 209 -23.21 -14.38 13.33
C ILE A 209 -24.26 -13.57 12.57
N ASN A 210 -24.49 -12.32 12.99
CA ASN A 210 -25.52 -11.46 12.40
C ASN A 210 -24.96 -10.29 11.57
N ASN A 211 -23.63 -10.17 11.51
CA ASN A 211 -22.90 -9.09 10.86
C ASN A 211 -23.35 -7.68 11.28
N LYS A 212 -23.82 -7.53 12.53
CA LYS A 212 -24.24 -6.24 13.08
C LYS A 212 -23.10 -5.60 13.86
N LEU A 213 -22.98 -4.29 13.69
CA LEU A 213 -22.15 -3.43 14.53
C LEU A 213 -22.74 -3.41 15.94
N VAL A 214 -21.93 -3.83 16.90
CA VAL A 214 -22.29 -3.90 18.33
C VAL A 214 -21.83 -2.63 19.03
N GLN A 215 -20.60 -2.20 18.75
CA GLN A 215 -19.99 -1.01 19.36
C GLN A 215 -18.96 -0.43 18.39
N GLY A 216 -18.98 0.89 18.20
CA GLY A 216 -17.93 1.63 17.51
C GLY A 216 -17.06 2.41 18.49
N PHE A 217 -15.79 2.54 18.14
CA PHE A 217 -14.79 3.31 18.85
C PHE A 217 -14.17 4.31 17.87
N ILE A 218 -14.19 5.57 18.26
CA ILE A 218 -13.55 6.66 17.53
C ILE A 218 -12.35 7.13 18.35
N LEU A 219 -11.20 7.21 17.71
CA LEU A 219 -9.94 7.56 18.36
C LEU A 219 -9.67 9.04 18.14
N ASP A 220 -9.53 9.77 19.24
CA ASP A 220 -9.17 11.17 19.26
C ASP A 220 -7.68 11.31 19.60
N ASN A 221 -6.86 11.37 18.55
CA ASN A 221 -5.41 11.57 18.60
C ASN A 221 -5.02 13.05 18.40
N PHE A 222 -5.98 13.98 18.47
CA PHE A 222 -5.73 15.41 18.29
C PHE A 222 -5.03 15.81 16.97
N SER A 223 -5.15 14.97 15.92
CA SER A 223 -4.51 15.20 14.60
C SER A 223 -4.94 16.50 13.91
N TYR A 224 -6.02 17.14 14.36
CA TYR A 224 -6.45 18.47 13.93
C TYR A 224 -5.54 19.62 14.42
N GLY A 225 -4.63 19.38 15.38
CA GLY A 225 -3.71 20.38 15.89
C GLY A 225 -4.39 21.68 16.31
N ASN A 226 -3.91 22.83 15.81
CA ASN A 226 -4.50 24.15 16.06
C ASN A 226 -5.58 24.55 15.03
N ASN A 227 -5.94 23.68 14.09
CA ASN A 227 -6.95 23.99 13.08
C ASN A 227 -8.37 23.69 13.60
N TYR A 228 -9.06 24.74 14.05
CA TYR A 228 -10.42 24.62 14.57
C TYR A 228 -11.43 24.04 13.56
N ARG A 229 -11.19 24.19 12.24
CA ARG A 229 -12.10 23.64 11.22
C ARG A 229 -12.05 22.12 11.19
N ASP A 230 -10.86 21.55 11.32
CA ASP A 230 -10.67 20.10 11.32
C ASP A 230 -11.26 19.47 12.58
N TYR A 231 -11.15 20.16 13.73
CA TYR A 231 -11.85 19.78 14.96
C TYR A 231 -13.38 19.80 14.79
N LEU A 232 -13.93 20.83 14.13
CA LEU A 232 -15.38 20.89 13.87
C LEU A 232 -15.84 19.76 12.95
N ILE A 233 -15.07 19.42 11.91
CA ILE A 233 -15.35 18.28 11.03
C ILE A 233 -15.32 16.96 11.81
N PHE A 234 -14.31 16.77 12.66
CA PHE A 234 -14.21 15.60 13.53
C PHE A 234 -15.43 15.48 14.45
N LYS A 235 -15.83 16.58 15.12
CA LYS A 235 -16.98 16.58 16.01
C LYS A 235 -18.30 16.37 15.27
N ASP A 236 -18.44 16.93 14.07
CA ASP A 236 -19.61 16.72 13.22
C ASP A 236 -19.75 15.25 12.80
N ASN A 237 -18.63 14.57 12.49
CA ASN A 237 -18.64 13.13 12.20
C ASN A 237 -19.17 12.32 13.37
N ILE A 238 -18.71 12.61 14.60
CA ILE A 238 -19.17 11.93 15.82
C ILE A 238 -20.66 12.20 16.04
N ASN A 239 -21.08 13.47 15.98
CA ASN A 239 -22.48 13.86 16.19
C ASN A 239 -23.41 13.22 15.15
N PHE A 240 -22.97 13.12 13.89
CA PHE A 240 -23.71 12.43 12.85
C PHE A 240 -23.95 10.96 13.21
N LEU A 241 -22.91 10.23 13.62
CA LEU A 241 -23.04 8.81 13.98
C LEU A 241 -23.95 8.61 15.21
N ILE A 242 -23.82 9.46 16.23
CA ILE A 242 -24.70 9.44 17.40
C ILE A 242 -26.15 9.74 17.00
N SER A 243 -26.40 10.71 16.11
CA SER A 243 -27.74 11.05 15.63
C SER A 243 -28.43 9.89 14.90
N LYS A 244 -27.64 9.03 14.25
CA LYS A 244 -28.10 7.80 13.60
C LYS A 244 -28.25 6.62 14.55
N LYS A 245 -28.09 6.84 15.86
CA LYS A 245 -28.17 5.85 16.94
C LYS A 245 -27.12 4.75 16.83
N TYR A 246 -25.96 5.03 16.25
CA TYR A 246 -24.83 4.10 16.36
C TYR A 246 -24.27 4.16 17.78
N PRO A 247 -24.00 2.99 18.41
CA PRO A 247 -23.33 2.94 19.70
C PRO A 247 -21.86 3.30 19.49
N ILE A 248 -21.47 4.53 19.82
CA ILE A 248 -20.11 5.06 19.61
C ILE A 248 -19.51 5.49 20.94
N ILE A 249 -18.27 5.08 21.20
CA ILE A 249 -17.44 5.55 22.30
C ILE A 249 -16.25 6.30 21.69
N THR A 250 -15.96 7.49 22.19
CA THR A 250 -14.74 8.22 21.80
C THR A 250 -13.66 7.96 22.84
N ILE A 251 -12.50 7.48 22.40
CA ILE A 251 -11.32 7.26 23.23
C ILE A 251 -10.30 8.34 22.85
N SER A 252 -9.89 9.14 23.83
CA SER A 252 -8.93 10.23 23.62
C SER A 252 -7.57 9.83 24.12
N GLU A 253 -6.52 10.14 23.36
CA GLU A 253 -5.14 9.76 23.67
C GLU A 253 -4.66 10.30 25.03
N ILE A 254 -5.13 11.49 25.43
CA ILE A 254 -4.76 12.10 26.73
C ILE A 254 -5.51 11.45 27.91
N LYS A 255 -6.63 10.78 27.64
CA LYS A 255 -7.50 10.15 28.66
C LYS A 255 -7.39 8.62 28.65
N TRP A 256 -6.57 8.07 27.77
CA TRP A 256 -6.24 6.65 27.65
C TRP A 256 -5.10 6.31 28.61
#